data_AF-A0A0A9ZCI4-F1
#
_entry.id   AF-A0A0A9ZCI4-F1
#
_cell.length_a   1.000
_cell.length_b   1.000
_cell.length_c   1.000
_cell.angle_alpha   90.00
_cell.angle_beta   90.00
_cell.angle_gamma   90.00
#
_symmetry.space_group_name_H-M   'P 1'
#
loop_
_entity.id
_entity.type
_entity.pdbx_description
1 polymer ?
#
loop_
_entity_poly.entity_id
_entity_poly.type
_entity_poly.pdbx_seq_one_letter_code
_entity_poly.pdbx_strand_id
1 'polypeptide(L)'
;MANRVILSRKEQFVREVAAYRGDDPLKLRYEFLLWLDSNFGKDKVIDIFTSTLEEALNTHWNDARYKEDNRLIELQMIYATLQPNPLNVYQSYYDRGVAQQSSVLYVNWANHLAASGDFAGADKIYKMGCEKTSSAQKAELNKAFEKFLAAVGRKFLDGEMATEKLANCPKCHVQQSAAPAPAAEDVKAIEMNPGKAGCWEDFQTAVAYFDAVDVKSIRMYPKDRVYKDAGKEYSLEEIKASDYFEKLKKREQLQVQKLKEKTNKMSMQSFDPPCEADPVIKTGLFRLPFYHVLERKIQYQLNPSQPALSWLCIWFKTCGVAQRLKFSLLF
;
A
#
# COMPACT_ATOMS: atom_id res chain seq x y z
N MET A 1 -45.05 7.72 21.54
CA MET A 1 -45.23 6.42 22.24
C MET A 1 -43.96 5.92 22.92
N ALA A 2 -42.79 5.98 22.26
CA ALA A 2 -41.51 5.50 22.82
C ALA A 2 -41.19 6.00 24.24
N ASN A 3 -41.31 7.32 24.52
CA ASN A 3 -41.02 7.87 25.84
C ASN A 3 -41.89 7.26 26.97
N ARG A 4 -43.16 6.93 26.70
CA ARG A 4 -44.02 6.31 27.72
C ARG A 4 -43.57 4.89 28.06
N VAL A 5 -43.14 4.13 27.05
CA VAL A 5 -42.61 2.76 27.24
C VAL A 5 -41.32 2.79 28.04
N ILE A 6 -40.41 3.72 27.71
CA ILE A 6 -39.12 3.85 28.40
C ILE A 6 -39.32 4.23 29.87
N LEU A 7 -40.16 5.23 30.16
CA LEU A 7 -40.43 5.66 31.53
C LEU A 7 -41.11 4.55 32.33
N SER A 8 -42.08 3.86 31.74
CA SER A 8 -42.75 2.73 32.39
C SER A 8 -41.78 1.59 32.72
N ARG A 9 -40.88 1.23 31.79
CA ARG A 9 -39.85 0.21 32.06
C ARG A 9 -38.83 0.70 33.10
N LYS A 10 -38.45 1.98 33.09
CA LYS A 10 -37.55 2.58 34.10
C LYS A 10 -38.13 2.48 35.51
N GLU A 11 -39.43 2.79 35.67
CA GLU A 11 -40.12 2.64 36.96
C GLU A 11 -40.11 1.19 37.46
N GLN A 12 -40.35 0.23 36.56
CA GLN A 12 -40.28 -1.18 36.89
C GLN A 12 -38.87 -1.59 37.32
N PHE A 13 -37.85 -1.17 36.56
CA PHE A 13 -36.44 -1.41 36.89
C PHE A 13 -36.08 -0.86 38.29
N VAL A 14 -36.51 0.35 38.63
CA VAL A 14 -36.25 0.94 39.96
C VAL A 14 -36.87 0.08 41.08
N ARG A 15 -38.07 -0.46 40.87
CA ARG A 15 -38.71 -1.38 41.83
C ARG A 15 -37.96 -2.71 41.93
N GLU A 16 -37.52 -3.25 40.80
CA GLU A 16 -36.72 -4.47 40.72
C GLU A 16 -35.41 -4.32 41.51
N VAL A 17 -34.69 -3.21 41.33
CA VAL A 17 -33.45 -2.90 42.07
C VAL A 17 -33.72 -2.75 43.57
N ALA A 18 -34.77 -2.04 43.97
CA ALA A 18 -35.10 -1.84 45.39
C ALA A 18 -35.47 -3.15 46.11
N ALA A 19 -36.19 -4.04 45.42
CA ALA A 19 -36.62 -5.33 45.94
C ALA A 19 -35.54 -6.43 45.82
N TYR A 20 -34.44 -6.18 45.11
CA TYR A 20 -33.41 -7.19 44.86
C TYR A 20 -32.71 -7.61 46.15
N ARG A 21 -32.54 -8.92 46.31
CA ARG A 21 -31.85 -9.58 47.45
C ARG A 21 -30.91 -10.69 46.99
N GLY A 22 -30.61 -10.77 45.69
CA GLY A 22 -29.70 -11.78 45.14
C GLY A 22 -28.24 -11.37 45.25
N ASP A 23 -27.36 -12.28 44.84
CA ASP A 23 -25.91 -12.11 44.99
C ASP A 23 -25.25 -11.27 43.89
N ASP A 24 -25.96 -11.01 42.77
CA ASP A 24 -25.45 -10.28 41.60
C ASP A 24 -26.22 -8.97 41.34
N PRO A 25 -26.00 -7.91 42.13
CA PRO A 25 -26.67 -6.63 41.97
C PRO A 25 -26.36 -5.91 40.64
N LEU A 26 -25.23 -6.21 39.99
CA LEU A 26 -24.87 -5.63 38.69
C LEU A 26 -25.82 -6.06 37.57
N LYS A 27 -26.32 -7.31 37.63
CA LYS A 27 -27.14 -7.94 36.59
C LYS A 27 -28.31 -7.08 36.15
N LEU A 28 -29.13 -6.60 37.09
CA LEU A 28 -30.34 -5.84 36.78
C LEU A 28 -30.03 -4.55 36.01
N ARG A 29 -28.95 -3.86 36.42
CA ARG A 29 -28.52 -2.61 35.79
C ARG A 29 -28.00 -2.86 34.39
N TYR A 30 -27.18 -3.90 34.22
CA TYR A 30 -26.65 -4.31 32.93
C TYR A 30 -27.77 -4.72 31.95
N GLU A 31 -28.72 -5.55 32.40
CA GLU A 31 -29.86 -5.98 31.57
C GLU A 31 -30.75 -4.80 31.16
N PHE A 32 -30.96 -3.83 32.04
CA PHE A 32 -31.72 -2.63 31.70
C PHE A 32 -31.00 -1.74 30.67
N LEU A 33 -29.68 -1.55 30.81
CA LEU A 33 -28.86 -0.83 29.83
C LEU A 33 -28.85 -1.55 28.47
N LEU A 34 -28.73 -2.88 28.46
CA LEU A 34 -28.81 -3.69 27.25
C LEU A 34 -30.18 -3.59 26.57
N TRP A 35 -31.26 -3.59 27.36
CA TRP A 35 -32.61 -3.40 26.86
C TRP A 35 -32.79 -2.02 26.21
N LEU A 36 -32.28 -0.96 26.84
CA LEU A 36 -32.32 0.39 26.28
C LEU A 36 -31.59 0.46 24.92
N ASP A 37 -30.38 -0.09 24.85
CA ASP A 37 -29.58 -0.11 23.63
C ASP A 37 -30.26 -0.90 22.51
N SER A 38 -30.74 -2.10 22.82
CA SER A 38 -31.36 -3.01 21.83
C SER A 38 -32.67 -2.48 21.23
N ASN A 39 -33.47 -1.73 22.00
CA ASN A 39 -34.79 -1.28 21.56
C ASN A 39 -34.77 0.11 20.91
N PHE A 40 -33.87 1.00 21.35
CA PHE A 40 -33.89 2.41 20.95
C PHE A 40 -32.55 2.90 20.38
N GLY A 41 -31.44 2.26 20.74
CA GLY A 41 -30.07 2.71 20.47
C GLY A 41 -29.61 3.81 21.44
N LYS A 42 -28.33 3.76 21.85
CA LYS A 42 -27.74 4.66 22.87
C LYS A 42 -28.03 6.14 22.62
N ASP A 43 -27.89 6.61 21.38
CA ASP A 43 -27.98 8.04 21.04
C ASP A 43 -29.39 8.62 21.29
N LYS A 44 -30.45 7.83 21.12
CA LYS A 44 -31.83 8.30 21.28
C LYS A 44 -32.28 8.38 22.73
N VAL A 45 -31.60 7.65 23.61
CA VAL A 45 -31.94 7.55 25.05
C VAL A 45 -30.76 7.94 25.93
N ILE A 46 -29.85 8.77 25.42
CA ILE A 46 -28.55 9.06 26.02
C ILE A 46 -28.67 9.59 27.45
N ASP A 47 -29.66 10.42 27.76
CA ASP A 47 -29.85 10.97 29.11
C ASP A 47 -30.14 9.87 30.15
N ILE A 48 -31.05 8.96 29.81
CA ILE A 48 -31.47 7.86 30.69
C ILE A 48 -30.38 6.80 30.75
N PHE A 49 -29.76 6.51 29.61
CA PHE A 49 -28.67 5.55 29.49
C PHE A 49 -27.47 5.99 30.32
N THR A 50 -26.99 7.23 30.14
CA THR A 50 -25.82 7.78 30.85
C THR A 50 -26.09 7.87 32.35
N SER A 51 -27.27 8.37 32.76
CA SER A 51 -27.63 8.43 34.18
C SER A 51 -27.63 7.06 34.85
N THR A 52 -28.17 6.04 34.18
CA THR A 52 -28.20 4.66 34.71
C THR A 52 -26.80 4.04 34.73
N LEU A 53 -26.00 4.31 33.69
CA LEU A 53 -24.62 3.84 33.56
C LEU A 53 -23.74 4.39 34.68
N GLU A 54 -23.81 5.70 34.92
CA GLU A 54 -23.06 6.37 35.99
C GLU A 54 -23.46 5.83 37.37
N GLU A 55 -24.75 5.62 37.61
CA GLU A 55 -25.23 5.02 38.86
C GLU A 55 -24.69 3.58 39.03
N ALA A 56 -24.69 2.78 37.97
CA ALA A 56 -24.16 1.43 37.98
C ALA A 56 -22.65 1.41 38.28
N LEU A 57 -21.88 2.25 37.60
CA LEU A 57 -20.44 2.38 37.82
C LEU A 57 -20.14 2.87 39.23
N ASN A 58 -20.77 3.96 39.69
CA ASN A 58 -20.55 4.47 41.06
C ASN A 58 -20.85 3.43 42.14
N THR A 59 -21.83 2.55 41.91
CA THR A 59 -22.19 1.49 42.84
C THR A 59 -21.18 0.33 42.82
N HIS A 60 -20.69 -0.08 41.65
CA HIS A 60 -19.97 -1.33 41.47
C HIS A 60 -18.47 -1.19 41.15
N TRP A 61 -17.98 0.02 40.92
CA TRP A 61 -16.60 0.28 40.46
C TRP A 61 -15.52 -0.34 41.34
N ASN A 62 -15.67 -0.21 42.66
CA ASN A 62 -14.68 -0.70 43.64
C ASN A 62 -15.02 -2.09 44.20
N ASP A 63 -16.09 -2.72 43.72
CA ASP A 63 -16.48 -4.04 44.20
C ASP A 63 -15.54 -5.11 43.63
N ALA A 64 -14.82 -5.78 44.52
CA ALA A 64 -13.83 -6.79 44.15
C ALA A 64 -14.43 -7.94 43.34
N ARG A 65 -15.74 -8.21 43.49
CA ARG A 65 -16.45 -9.27 42.78
C ARG A 65 -16.49 -9.08 41.27
N TYR A 66 -16.42 -7.82 40.81
CA TYR A 66 -16.63 -7.46 39.41
C TYR A 66 -15.38 -6.95 38.69
N LYS A 67 -14.21 -6.98 39.34
CA LYS A 67 -12.96 -6.44 38.76
C LYS A 67 -12.60 -7.06 37.40
N GLU A 68 -12.84 -8.36 37.24
CA GLU A 68 -12.59 -9.11 36.01
C GLU A 68 -13.89 -9.51 35.28
N ASP A 69 -15.04 -8.95 35.71
CA ASP A 69 -16.33 -9.23 35.07
C ASP A 69 -16.45 -8.39 33.78
N ASN A 70 -16.56 -9.08 32.64
CA ASN A 70 -16.72 -8.45 31.33
C ASN A 70 -17.88 -7.47 31.28
N ARG A 71 -18.98 -7.72 32.00
CA ARG A 71 -20.13 -6.81 32.01
C ARG A 71 -19.75 -5.45 32.57
N LEU A 72 -19.03 -5.42 33.69
CA LEU A 72 -18.59 -4.16 34.28
C LEU A 72 -17.56 -3.47 33.39
N ILE A 73 -16.64 -4.24 32.80
CA ILE A 73 -15.62 -3.72 31.88
C ILE A 73 -16.26 -3.12 30.63
N GLU A 74 -17.27 -3.77 30.04
CA GLU A 74 -18.03 -3.24 28.91
C GLU A 74 -18.71 -1.92 29.26
N LEU A 75 -19.35 -1.82 30.43
CA LEU A 75 -19.95 -0.58 30.91
C LEU A 75 -18.89 0.52 31.09
N GLN A 76 -17.72 0.19 31.63
CA GLN A 76 -16.59 1.10 31.76
C GLN A 76 -16.09 1.59 30.39
N MET A 77 -15.99 0.71 29.40
CA MET A 77 -15.56 1.09 28.05
C MET A 77 -16.59 1.99 27.38
N ILE A 78 -17.88 1.69 27.52
CA ILE A 78 -18.96 2.56 27.05
C ILE A 78 -18.87 3.93 27.74
N TYR A 79 -18.64 3.98 29.05
CA TYR A 79 -18.46 5.25 29.74
C TYR A 79 -17.23 6.03 29.25
N ALA A 80 -16.13 5.33 28.94
CA ALA A 80 -14.92 5.94 28.37
C ALA A 80 -15.20 6.60 27.01
N THR A 81 -16.07 6.02 26.17
CA THR A 81 -16.44 6.62 24.88
C THR A 81 -17.21 7.93 25.02
N LEU A 82 -17.90 8.13 26.16
CA LEU A 82 -18.68 9.34 26.46
C LEU A 82 -17.80 10.48 27.01
N GLN A 83 -16.55 10.21 27.37
CA GLN A 83 -15.65 11.22 27.93
C GLN A 83 -15.11 12.15 26.85
N PRO A 84 -14.73 13.40 27.20
CA PRO A 84 -14.17 14.35 26.23
C PRO A 84 -12.85 13.90 25.61
N ASN A 85 -12.06 13.09 26.33
CA ASN A 85 -10.77 12.57 25.85
C ASN A 85 -10.69 11.04 26.05
N PRO A 86 -11.37 10.22 25.23
CA PRO A 86 -11.46 8.77 25.44
C PRO A 86 -10.10 8.06 25.44
N LEU A 87 -9.14 8.49 24.61
CA LEU A 87 -7.81 7.88 24.53
C LEU A 87 -7.03 8.00 25.85
N ASN A 88 -7.06 9.17 26.49
CA ASN A 88 -6.44 9.38 27.79
C ASN A 88 -7.11 8.52 28.87
N VAL A 89 -8.42 8.30 28.74
CA VAL A 89 -9.17 7.43 29.64
C VAL A 89 -8.68 5.99 29.47
N TYR A 90 -8.67 5.43 28.26
CA TYR A 90 -8.16 4.07 28.01
C TYR A 90 -6.74 3.87 28.54
N GLN A 91 -5.85 4.83 28.29
CA GLN A 91 -4.49 4.79 28.81
C GLN A 91 -4.47 4.78 30.35
N SER A 92 -5.27 5.63 31.00
CA SER A 92 -5.35 5.65 32.47
C SER A 92 -5.89 4.35 33.07
N TYR A 93 -6.82 3.67 32.38
CA TYR A 93 -7.31 2.35 32.79
C TYR A 93 -6.17 1.33 32.72
N TYR A 94 -5.44 1.32 31.62
CA TYR A 94 -4.28 0.46 31.44
C TYR A 94 -3.21 0.73 32.50
N ASP A 95 -2.83 1.97 32.74
CA ASP A 95 -1.79 2.34 33.73
C ASP A 95 -2.16 1.95 35.17
N ARG A 96 -3.47 1.97 35.48
CA ARG A 96 -4.01 1.56 36.79
C ARG A 96 -4.22 0.06 36.94
N GLY A 97 -3.97 -0.73 35.90
CA GLY A 97 -4.20 -2.17 35.92
C GLY A 97 -5.67 -2.57 35.77
N VAL A 98 -6.55 -1.67 35.33
CA VAL A 98 -7.98 -1.96 35.16
C VAL A 98 -8.21 -2.63 33.81
N ALA A 99 -8.89 -3.78 33.81
CA ALA A 99 -9.26 -4.52 32.60
C ALA A 99 -8.09 -4.96 31.70
N GLN A 100 -6.85 -5.00 32.22
CA GLN A 100 -5.66 -5.36 31.42
C GLN A 100 -5.71 -6.79 30.85
N GLN A 101 -6.43 -7.70 31.50
CA GLN A 101 -6.58 -9.09 31.04
C GLN A 101 -7.81 -9.30 30.14
N SER A 102 -8.62 -8.25 29.94
CA SER A 102 -9.86 -8.33 29.17
C SER A 102 -9.62 -7.91 27.72
N SER A 103 -10.18 -8.68 26.78
CA SER A 103 -10.17 -8.33 25.35
C SER A 103 -10.97 -7.05 25.07
N VAL A 104 -12.00 -6.79 25.88
CA VAL A 104 -12.94 -5.68 25.70
C VAL A 104 -12.22 -4.32 25.73
N LEU A 105 -11.22 -4.16 26.60
CA LEU A 105 -10.41 -2.94 26.69
C LEU A 105 -9.69 -2.65 25.38
N TYR A 106 -8.90 -3.62 24.91
CA TYR A 106 -8.06 -3.45 23.71
C TYR A 106 -8.91 -3.24 22.45
N VAL A 107 -10.03 -3.97 22.32
CA VAL A 107 -10.95 -3.80 21.19
C VAL A 107 -11.54 -2.39 21.17
N ASN A 108 -12.07 -1.90 22.29
CA ASN A 108 -12.68 -0.56 22.34
C ASN A 108 -11.64 0.55 22.11
N TRP A 109 -10.45 0.42 22.72
CA TRP A 109 -9.36 1.38 22.53
C TRP A 109 -8.88 1.42 21.08
N ALA A 110 -8.61 0.26 20.49
CA ALA A 110 -8.17 0.17 19.09
C ALA A 110 -9.25 0.66 18.11
N ASN A 111 -10.52 0.37 18.37
CA ASN A 111 -11.63 0.88 17.57
C ASN A 111 -11.73 2.41 17.63
N HIS A 112 -11.50 3.03 18.79
CA HIS A 112 -11.44 4.48 18.91
C HIS A 112 -10.28 5.10 18.11
N LEU A 113 -9.08 4.48 18.18
CA LEU A 113 -7.94 4.92 17.37
C LEU A 113 -8.23 4.78 15.88
N ALA A 114 -8.79 3.65 15.45
CA ALA A 114 -9.17 3.42 14.07
C ALA A 114 -10.24 4.41 13.58
N ALA A 115 -11.21 4.77 14.42
CA ALA A 115 -12.22 5.79 14.12
C ALA A 115 -11.61 7.19 13.98
N SER A 116 -10.53 7.49 14.72
CA SER A 116 -9.76 8.72 14.57
C SER A 116 -8.79 8.74 13.38
N GLY A 117 -8.69 7.63 12.64
CA GLY A 117 -7.79 7.46 11.50
C GLY A 117 -6.38 6.96 11.86
N ASP A 118 -6.09 6.76 13.15
CA ASP A 118 -4.81 6.20 13.61
C ASP A 118 -4.84 4.65 13.57
N PHE A 119 -4.71 4.10 12.36
CA PHE A 119 -4.66 2.64 12.16
C PHE A 119 -3.38 2.02 12.70
N ALA A 120 -2.25 2.75 12.67
CA ALA A 120 -0.98 2.28 13.19
C ALA A 120 -1.00 2.17 14.72
N GLY A 121 -1.61 3.14 15.41
CA GLY A 121 -1.90 3.07 16.84
C GLY A 121 -2.83 1.92 17.17
N ALA A 122 -3.93 1.77 16.43
CA ALA A 122 -4.88 0.66 16.63
C ALA A 122 -4.20 -0.72 16.52
N ASP A 123 -3.35 -0.94 15.51
CA ASP A 123 -2.56 -2.16 15.35
C ASP A 123 -1.64 -2.45 16.56
N LYS A 124 -0.97 -1.42 17.09
CA LYS A 124 -0.15 -1.55 18.31
C LYS A 124 -0.99 -1.97 19.51
N ILE A 125 -2.17 -1.39 19.69
CA ILE A 125 -3.08 -1.74 20.80
C ILE A 125 -3.55 -3.18 20.68
N TYR A 126 -3.91 -3.65 19.48
CA TYR A 126 -4.28 -5.06 19.27
C TYR A 126 -3.13 -6.01 19.60
N LYS A 127 -1.91 -5.73 19.14
CA LYS A 127 -0.72 -6.54 19.45
C LYS A 127 -0.43 -6.60 20.94
N MET A 128 -0.48 -5.45 21.63
CA MET A 128 -0.36 -5.38 23.09
C MET A 128 -1.44 -6.21 23.79
N GLY A 129 -2.69 -6.15 23.31
CA GLY A 129 -3.77 -6.97 23.82
C GLY A 129 -3.50 -8.47 23.67
N CYS A 130 -2.95 -8.92 22.53
CA CYS A 130 -2.64 -10.33 22.29
C CYS A 130 -1.60 -10.89 23.28
N GLU A 131 -0.71 -10.05 23.81
CA GLU A 131 0.28 -10.42 24.81
C GLU A 131 -0.28 -10.46 26.23
N LYS A 132 -1.15 -9.51 26.58
CA LYS A 132 -1.64 -9.27 27.95
C LYS A 132 -2.98 -9.93 28.28
N THR A 133 -3.82 -10.16 27.29
CA THR A 133 -5.17 -10.73 27.47
C THR A 133 -5.10 -12.15 27.99
N SER A 134 -6.02 -12.50 28.91
CA SER A 134 -6.15 -13.86 29.42
C SER A 134 -6.38 -14.88 28.29
N SER A 135 -5.91 -16.13 28.50
CA SER A 135 -6.05 -17.20 27.50
C SER A 135 -7.50 -17.44 27.07
N ALA A 136 -8.46 -17.28 27.99
CA ALA A 136 -9.88 -17.46 27.74
C ALA A 136 -10.47 -16.43 26.75
N GLN A 137 -9.98 -15.18 26.77
CA GLN A 137 -10.52 -14.09 25.94
C GLN A 137 -9.69 -13.81 24.69
N LYS A 138 -8.50 -14.40 24.59
CA LYS A 138 -7.56 -14.20 23.49
C LYS A 138 -8.15 -14.59 22.12
N ALA A 139 -9.00 -15.63 22.07
CA ALA A 139 -9.67 -16.03 20.82
C ALA A 139 -10.60 -14.93 20.27
N GLU A 140 -11.38 -14.28 21.14
CA GLU A 140 -12.28 -13.20 20.71
C GLU A 140 -11.49 -11.95 20.31
N LEU A 141 -10.40 -11.64 21.02
CA LEU A 141 -9.50 -10.56 20.63
C LEU A 141 -8.88 -10.79 19.24
N ASN A 142 -8.37 -12.00 18.98
CA ASN A 142 -7.78 -12.35 17.68
C ASN A 142 -8.81 -12.20 16.56
N LYS A 143 -10.04 -12.67 16.78
CA LYS A 143 -11.14 -12.53 15.82
C LYS A 143 -11.50 -11.06 15.57
N ALA A 144 -11.49 -10.22 16.60
CA ALA A 144 -11.69 -8.77 16.44
C ALA A 144 -10.53 -8.13 15.67
N PHE A 145 -9.30 -8.54 15.94
CA PHE A 145 -8.10 -8.05 15.24
C PHE A 145 -8.11 -8.43 13.76
N GLU A 146 -8.48 -9.67 13.41
CA GLU A 146 -8.66 -10.11 12.03
C GLU A 146 -9.71 -9.27 11.29
N LYS A 147 -10.85 -8.98 11.93
CA LYS A 147 -11.88 -8.10 11.36
C LYS A 147 -11.35 -6.68 11.13
N PHE A 148 -10.57 -6.15 12.08
CA PHE A 148 -9.91 -4.87 11.94
C PHE A 148 -8.94 -4.85 10.75
N LEU A 149 -8.05 -5.84 10.65
CA LEU A 149 -7.09 -5.95 9.54
C LEU A 149 -7.81 -6.07 8.19
N ALA A 150 -8.88 -6.86 8.13
CA ALA A 150 -9.71 -6.96 6.93
C ALA A 150 -10.37 -5.61 6.56
N ALA A 151 -10.81 -4.82 7.55
CA ALA A 151 -11.40 -3.51 7.33
C ALA A 151 -10.35 -2.50 6.83
N VAL A 152 -9.17 -2.47 7.43
CA VAL A 152 -8.04 -1.62 7.00
C VAL A 152 -7.59 -2.00 5.59
N GLY A 153 -7.50 -3.31 5.30
CA GLY A 153 -7.15 -3.81 3.97
C GLY A 153 -8.13 -3.35 2.89
N ARG A 154 -9.45 -3.37 3.17
CA ARG A 154 -10.46 -2.81 2.26
C ARG A 154 -10.24 -1.31 2.03
N LYS A 155 -10.07 -0.52 3.10
CA LYS A 155 -9.80 0.92 2.98
C LYS A 155 -8.53 1.25 2.19
N PHE A 156 -7.50 0.41 2.28
CA PHE A 156 -6.30 0.55 1.46
C PHE A 156 -6.57 0.30 -0.02
N LEU A 157 -7.31 -0.78 -0.34
CA LEU A 157 -7.69 -1.11 -1.73
C LEU A 157 -8.64 -0.08 -2.34
N ASP A 158 -9.53 0.49 -1.53
CA ASP A 158 -10.49 1.52 -1.94
C ASP A 158 -9.83 2.91 -2.11
N GLY A 159 -8.53 3.03 -1.82
CA GLY A 159 -7.77 4.28 -1.95
C GLY A 159 -8.06 5.33 -0.88
N GLU A 160 -8.89 5.01 0.13
CA GLU A 160 -9.31 5.93 1.20
C GLU A 160 -8.18 6.32 2.16
N MET A 161 -7.10 5.54 2.20
CA MET A 161 -5.92 5.83 3.04
C MET A 161 -4.83 6.65 2.32
N ALA A 162 -5.08 7.13 1.10
CA ALA A 162 -4.14 7.99 0.39
C ALA A 162 -4.19 9.44 0.93
N THR A 163 -3.59 9.69 2.09
CA THR A 163 -3.35 11.05 2.57
C THR A 163 -1.96 11.56 2.16
N GLU A 164 -1.99 12.50 1.23
CA GLU A 164 -1.14 13.69 1.03
C GLU A 164 0.41 13.62 1.09
N LYS A 165 0.98 13.84 -0.11
CA LYS A 165 2.22 14.56 -0.46
C LYS A 165 3.57 13.90 -0.15
N LEU A 166 4.03 13.07 -1.09
CA LEU A 166 5.42 13.18 -1.55
C LEU A 166 5.49 14.32 -2.59
N ALA A 167 5.49 15.56 -2.08
CA ALA A 167 5.83 16.73 -2.89
C ALA A 167 7.32 16.65 -3.24
N ASN A 168 7.58 16.47 -4.54
CA ASN A 168 8.80 16.79 -5.28
C ASN A 168 10.01 17.26 -4.43
N CYS A 169 11.02 16.41 -4.23
CA CYS A 169 12.28 16.83 -3.61
C CYS A 169 13.12 17.63 -4.62
N PRO A 170 13.33 18.95 -4.44
CA PRO A 170 14.02 19.79 -5.43
C PRO A 170 15.55 19.71 -5.36
N LYS A 171 16.14 18.69 -4.70
CA LYS A 171 17.56 18.71 -4.32
C LYS A 171 18.34 17.40 -4.56
N CYS A 172 17.88 16.52 -5.44
CA CYS A 172 18.72 15.41 -5.90
C CYS A 172 19.58 15.84 -7.10
N HIS A 173 20.69 16.51 -6.77
CA HIS A 173 21.84 16.69 -7.66
C HIS A 173 23.06 16.15 -6.92
N VAL A 174 23.30 14.84 -6.91
CA VAL A 174 24.59 14.30 -6.49
C VAL A 174 24.96 13.10 -7.34
N GLN A 175 26.07 13.28 -8.05
CA GLN A 175 26.81 12.34 -8.85
C GLN A 175 27.37 11.22 -7.97
N GLN A 176 27.26 9.98 -8.46
CA GLN A 176 27.95 8.84 -7.91
C GLN A 176 29.45 9.01 -8.14
N SER A 177 30.24 8.97 -7.05
CA SER A 177 31.66 8.66 -7.14
C SER A 177 31.87 7.24 -6.62
N ALA A 178 32.57 6.45 -7.43
CA ALA A 178 32.84 5.04 -7.20
C ALA A 178 34.01 4.85 -6.22
N ALA A 179 33.86 3.87 -5.33
CA ALA A 179 34.98 3.23 -4.63
C ALA A 179 34.59 1.76 -4.28
N PRO A 180 35.56 0.85 -4.17
CA PRO A 180 35.48 -0.49 -4.75
C PRO A 180 34.87 -1.55 -3.82
N ALA A 181 34.31 -2.58 -4.45
CA ALA A 181 33.74 -3.76 -3.79
C ALA A 181 34.79 -4.53 -2.98
N PRO A 182 34.52 -4.90 -1.71
CA PRO A 182 35.26 -5.96 -1.06
C PRO A 182 34.71 -7.32 -1.47
N ALA A 183 35.63 -8.27 -1.59
CA ALA A 183 35.41 -9.64 -1.99
C ALA A 183 34.50 -10.40 -1.00
N ALA A 184 33.84 -11.42 -1.54
CA ALA A 184 32.99 -12.35 -0.83
C ALA A 184 33.76 -13.04 0.32
N GLU A 185 33.38 -12.74 1.56
CA GLU A 185 33.63 -13.60 2.71
C GLU A 185 32.29 -14.15 3.22
N ASP A 186 32.35 -15.42 3.60
CA ASP A 186 31.22 -16.25 4.01
C ASP A 186 30.34 -15.57 5.07
N VAL A 187 29.04 -15.45 4.76
CA VAL A 187 28.02 -14.95 5.68
C VAL A 187 27.86 -15.96 6.82
N LYS A 188 28.56 -15.73 7.94
CA LYS A 188 28.25 -16.40 9.21
C LYS A 188 26.82 -16.03 9.63
N ALA A 189 26.07 -17.05 10.01
CA ALA A 189 24.71 -16.93 10.52
C ALA A 189 24.64 -15.83 11.60
N ILE A 190 23.77 -14.85 11.37
CA ILE A 190 23.51 -13.77 12.31
C ILE A 190 22.74 -14.37 13.49
N GLU A 191 23.39 -14.48 14.63
CA GLU A 191 22.77 -14.82 15.91
C GLU A 191 21.77 -13.71 16.25
N MET A 192 20.48 -14.05 16.39
CA MET A 192 19.44 -13.07 16.74
C MET A 192 19.71 -12.48 18.12
N ASN A 193 20.24 -11.26 18.17
CA ASN A 193 20.40 -10.49 19.40
C ASN A 193 19.48 -9.25 19.38
N PRO A 194 18.31 -9.29 20.05
CA PRO A 194 17.35 -8.19 20.07
C PRO A 194 17.84 -6.93 20.82
N GLY A 195 19.04 -6.95 21.42
CA GLY A 195 19.63 -5.81 22.13
C GLY A 195 20.59 -4.93 21.30
N LYS A 196 20.82 -5.22 20.01
CA LYS A 196 21.72 -4.47 19.12
C LYS A 196 21.07 -4.05 17.79
N ALA A 197 19.77 -3.77 17.77
CA ALA A 197 19.20 -3.02 16.66
C ALA A 197 19.71 -1.56 16.76
N GLY A 198 20.79 -1.28 16.03
CA GLY A 198 21.37 0.04 15.85
C GLY A 198 20.39 1.02 15.18
N CYS A 199 20.87 2.23 14.94
CA CYS A 199 20.14 3.28 14.24
C CYS A 199 19.44 2.72 12.98
N TRP A 200 18.23 3.21 12.67
CA TRP A 200 17.46 2.82 11.48
C TRP A 200 18.25 2.98 10.15
N GLU A 201 19.34 3.76 10.21
CA GLU A 201 20.26 4.04 9.10
C GLU A 201 21.18 2.85 8.76
N ASP A 202 21.34 1.86 9.65
CA ASP A 202 22.24 0.71 9.45
C ASP A 202 21.53 -0.53 8.87
N PHE A 203 20.21 -0.47 8.65
CA PHE A 203 19.45 -1.61 8.14
C PHE A 203 19.56 -1.72 6.61
N GLN A 204 20.57 -2.46 6.14
CA GLN A 204 20.71 -2.80 4.73
C GLN A 204 19.70 -3.90 4.36
N THR A 205 18.52 -3.49 3.87
CA THR A 205 17.54 -4.45 3.33
C THR A 205 18.03 -4.95 1.97
N ALA A 206 18.15 -6.27 1.82
CA ALA A 206 18.48 -6.88 0.53
C ALA A 206 17.39 -6.54 -0.51
N VAL A 207 17.81 -6.11 -1.71
CA VAL A 207 16.92 -5.72 -2.82
C VAL A 207 16.06 -6.90 -3.27
N ALA A 208 16.60 -8.12 -3.29
CA ALA A 208 15.87 -9.33 -3.59
C ALA A 208 16.51 -10.55 -2.91
N TYR A 209 15.70 -11.54 -2.57
CA TYR A 209 16.17 -12.88 -2.18
C TYR A 209 16.22 -13.78 -3.41
N PHE A 210 17.42 -14.20 -3.77
CA PHE A 210 17.67 -15.08 -4.92
C PHE A 210 17.58 -16.53 -4.48
N ASP A 211 16.62 -17.24 -5.06
CA ASP A 211 16.44 -18.67 -4.82
C ASP A 211 17.53 -19.46 -5.58
N ALA A 212 17.91 -20.64 -5.07
CA ALA A 212 18.82 -21.54 -5.78
C ALA A 212 18.14 -22.09 -7.07
N VAL A 213 18.93 -22.42 -8.09
CA VAL A 213 18.39 -22.99 -9.33
C VAL A 213 17.99 -24.44 -9.05
N ASP A 214 16.69 -24.72 -9.07
CA ASP A 214 16.16 -26.08 -8.91
C ASP A 214 15.69 -26.61 -10.26
N VAL A 215 16.16 -27.81 -10.62
CA VAL A 215 15.81 -28.49 -11.87
C VAL A 215 14.35 -28.96 -11.87
N LYS A 216 13.75 -29.18 -10.68
CA LYS A 216 12.36 -29.66 -10.53
C LYS A 216 11.33 -28.53 -10.48
N SER A 217 11.76 -27.28 -10.41
CA SER A 217 10.89 -26.12 -10.20
C SER A 217 11.14 -25.04 -11.24
N ILE A 218 10.08 -24.66 -11.96
CA ILE A 218 10.14 -23.53 -12.89
C ILE A 218 9.75 -22.28 -12.12
N ARG A 219 10.68 -21.31 -12.03
CA ARG A 219 10.41 -20.02 -11.40
C ARG A 219 9.39 -19.24 -12.21
N MET A 220 8.31 -18.82 -11.56
CA MET A 220 7.28 -17.98 -12.16
C MET A 220 7.78 -16.55 -12.43
N TYR A 221 8.78 -16.06 -11.68
CA TYR A 221 9.32 -14.72 -11.80
C TYR A 221 10.86 -14.75 -11.89
N PRO A 222 11.47 -14.28 -13.00
CA PRO A 222 12.91 -14.35 -13.23
C PRO A 222 13.64 -13.20 -12.51
N LYS A 223 13.76 -13.30 -11.18
CA LYS A 223 14.42 -12.29 -10.32
C LYS A 223 15.85 -11.95 -10.78
N ASP A 224 16.57 -12.93 -11.31
CA ASP A 224 17.91 -12.82 -11.87
C ASP A 224 17.99 -11.88 -13.09
N ARG A 225 16.91 -11.79 -13.86
CA ARG A 225 16.82 -10.88 -15.02
C ARG A 225 16.29 -9.51 -14.64
N VAL A 226 15.38 -9.48 -13.68
CA VAL A 226 14.76 -8.24 -13.17
C VAL A 226 15.77 -7.40 -12.39
N TYR A 227 16.54 -8.03 -11.50
CA TYR A 227 17.54 -7.38 -10.66
C TYR A 227 18.96 -7.65 -11.14
N LYS A 228 19.16 -7.71 -12.47
CA LYS A 228 20.44 -8.05 -13.09
C LYS A 228 21.56 -7.08 -12.70
N ASP A 229 21.24 -5.80 -12.60
CA ASP A 229 22.20 -4.74 -12.25
C ASP A 229 21.88 -4.17 -10.86
N ALA A 230 22.92 -3.95 -10.06
CA ALA A 230 22.75 -3.42 -8.70
C ALA A 230 22.04 -2.07 -8.70
N GLY A 231 20.92 -1.98 -7.98
CA GLY A 231 20.13 -0.75 -7.85
C GLY A 231 19.27 -0.40 -9.07
N LYS A 232 19.12 -1.31 -10.03
CA LYS A 232 18.26 -1.11 -11.21
C LYS A 232 17.33 -2.29 -11.42
N GLU A 233 16.05 -1.98 -11.56
CA GLU A 233 14.98 -2.95 -11.82
C GLU A 233 14.56 -2.86 -13.30
N TYR A 234 14.50 -4.01 -13.97
CA TYR A 234 14.02 -4.13 -15.34
C TYR A 234 12.58 -4.65 -15.37
N SER A 235 11.72 -4.01 -16.15
CA SER A 235 10.37 -4.50 -16.41
C SER A 235 10.40 -5.80 -17.23
N LEU A 236 9.36 -6.62 -17.09
CA LEU A 236 9.24 -7.88 -17.85
C LEU A 236 9.18 -7.61 -19.36
N GLU A 237 8.65 -6.45 -19.76
CA GLU A 237 8.55 -5.96 -21.12
C GLU A 237 9.93 -5.62 -21.69
N GLU A 238 10.80 -4.96 -20.91
CA GLU A 238 12.18 -4.68 -21.31
C GLU A 238 13.00 -5.97 -21.45
N ILE A 239 12.81 -6.93 -20.54
CA ILE A 239 13.46 -8.25 -20.62
C ILE A 239 13.02 -8.96 -21.90
N LYS A 240 11.71 -8.98 -22.20
CA LYS A 240 11.16 -9.58 -23.42
C LYS A 240 11.66 -8.85 -24.68
N ALA A 241 11.75 -7.52 -24.64
CA ALA A 241 12.25 -6.72 -25.76
C ALA A 241 13.72 -7.06 -26.07
N SER A 242 14.56 -7.22 -25.05
CA SER A 242 15.95 -7.65 -25.22
C SER A 242 16.04 -9.01 -25.93
N ASP A 243 15.27 -10.00 -25.47
CA ASP A 243 15.24 -11.34 -26.08
C ASP A 243 14.78 -11.29 -27.56
N TYR A 244 13.87 -10.38 -27.89
CA TYR A 244 13.41 -10.15 -29.27
C TYR A 244 14.52 -9.58 -30.16
N PHE A 245 15.24 -8.55 -29.70
CA PHE A 245 16.33 -7.94 -30.47
C PHE A 245 17.51 -8.89 -30.68
N GLU A 246 17.83 -9.73 -29.70
CA GLU A 246 18.89 -10.73 -29.84
C GLU A 246 18.53 -11.79 -30.90
N LYS A 247 17.26 -12.22 -30.94
CA LYS A 247 16.74 -13.11 -31.99
C LYS A 247 16.82 -12.49 -33.38
N LEU A 248 16.55 -11.19 -33.51
CA LEU A 248 16.70 -10.47 -34.79
C LEU A 248 18.15 -10.45 -35.26
N LYS A 249 19.10 -10.06 -34.38
CA LYS A 249 20.53 -10.07 -34.72
C LYS A 249 21.01 -11.44 -35.19
N LYS A 250 20.61 -12.52 -34.50
CA LYS A 250 20.94 -13.90 -34.90
C LYS A 250 20.41 -14.24 -36.29
N ARG A 251 19.18 -13.81 -36.63
CA ARG A 251 18.59 -14.02 -37.96
C ARG A 251 19.35 -13.26 -39.05
N GLU A 252 19.71 -12.00 -38.81
CA GLU A 252 20.49 -11.18 -39.74
C GLU A 252 21.89 -11.79 -39.98
N GLN A 253 22.59 -12.20 -38.92
CA GLN A 253 23.88 -12.87 -39.03
C GLN A 253 23.80 -14.15 -39.86
N LEU A 254 22.76 -14.96 -39.63
CA LEU A 254 22.54 -16.18 -40.40
C LEU A 254 22.28 -15.88 -41.89
N GLN A 255 21.54 -14.81 -42.20
CA GLN A 255 21.31 -14.40 -43.59
C GLN A 255 22.61 -13.94 -44.26
N VAL A 256 23.42 -13.12 -43.57
CA VAL A 256 24.72 -12.67 -44.07
C VAL A 256 25.66 -13.86 -44.30
N GLN A 257 25.67 -14.84 -43.40
CA GLN A 257 26.50 -16.04 -43.55
C GLN A 257 26.07 -16.87 -44.77
N LYS A 258 24.76 -17.08 -44.95
CA LYS A 258 24.21 -17.75 -46.14
C LYS A 258 24.56 -17.03 -47.44
N LEU A 259 24.55 -15.69 -47.44
CA LEU A 259 24.95 -14.90 -48.60
C LEU A 259 26.44 -15.07 -48.91
N LYS A 260 27.32 -14.98 -47.91
CA LYS A 260 28.76 -15.21 -48.07
C LYS A 260 29.07 -16.61 -48.61
N GLU A 261 28.40 -17.64 -48.10
CA GLU A 261 28.54 -19.02 -48.60
C GLU A 261 28.09 -19.15 -50.07
N LYS A 262 26.99 -18.50 -50.46
CA LYS A 262 26.54 -18.47 -51.86
C LYS A 262 27.55 -17.76 -52.76
N THR A 263 28.04 -16.59 -52.36
CA THR A 263 29.05 -15.84 -53.13
C THR A 263 30.34 -16.63 -53.29
N ASN A 264 30.82 -17.28 -52.23
CA ASN A 264 32.04 -18.10 -52.27
C ASN A 264 31.88 -19.34 -53.19
N LYS A 265 30.70 -19.96 -53.19
CA LYS A 265 30.37 -21.03 -54.14
C LYS A 265 30.33 -20.55 -55.59
N MET A 266 29.85 -19.33 -55.84
CA MET A 266 29.82 -18.71 -57.16
C MET A 266 31.23 -18.38 -57.68
N SER A 267 32.15 -17.93 -56.81
CA SER A 267 33.53 -17.61 -57.21
C SER A 267 34.42 -18.84 -57.45
N MET A 268 34.06 -20.02 -56.92
CA MET A 268 34.78 -21.27 -57.21
C MET A 268 34.34 -21.95 -58.52
N GLN A 269 33.32 -21.44 -59.21
CA GLN A 269 32.77 -22.01 -60.45
C GLN A 269 33.21 -21.28 -61.73
N SER A 270 34.17 -20.35 -61.69
CA SER A 270 34.69 -19.71 -62.91
C SER A 270 36.19 -19.49 -62.86
N PHE A 271 36.97 -20.48 -63.28
CA PHE A 271 38.31 -20.33 -63.86
C PHE A 271 38.62 -21.58 -64.72
N ASP A 272 38.15 -21.57 -65.96
CA ASP A 272 38.78 -22.39 -67.02
C ASP A 272 39.92 -21.55 -67.64
N PRO A 273 41.14 -22.08 -67.81
CA PRO A 273 42.28 -21.32 -68.31
C PRO A 273 42.22 -21.13 -69.84
N PRO A 274 42.63 -19.98 -70.41
CA PRO A 274 42.73 -19.82 -71.85
C PRO A 274 44.06 -20.40 -72.37
N CYS A 275 43.99 -21.26 -73.39
CA CYS A 275 45.15 -21.80 -74.11
C CYS A 275 45.48 -20.92 -75.33
N GLU A 276 46.72 -20.43 -75.33
CA GLU A 276 47.65 -20.06 -76.42
C GLU A 276 47.27 -19.13 -77.58
N ALA A 277 48.31 -18.41 -78.01
CA ALA A 277 48.32 -17.19 -78.79
C ALA A 277 48.55 -17.42 -80.30
N ASP A 278 48.04 -16.50 -81.13
CA ASP A 278 48.50 -16.27 -82.50
C ASP A 278 48.81 -14.77 -82.74
N PRO A 279 49.85 -14.42 -83.52
CA PRO A 279 50.28 -13.03 -83.71
C PRO A 279 49.89 -12.42 -85.08
N VAL A 280 49.68 -11.10 -85.07
CA VAL A 280 49.83 -10.10 -86.16
C VAL A 280 48.95 -10.27 -87.41
N ILE A 281 48.10 -9.28 -87.77
CA ILE A 281 48.05 -8.55 -89.07
C ILE A 281 47.30 -7.20 -88.90
N LYS A 282 47.83 -6.17 -89.57
CA LYS A 282 47.42 -4.77 -89.70
C LYS A 282 46.02 -4.57 -90.33
N THR A 283 45.34 -3.47 -89.99
CA THR A 283 44.76 -2.42 -90.87
C THR A 283 43.50 -1.78 -90.29
N GLY A 284 43.32 -0.48 -90.56
CA GLY A 284 42.00 0.08 -90.85
C GLY A 284 41.16 0.60 -89.68
N LEU A 285 41.33 1.89 -89.38
CA LEU A 285 40.26 2.89 -89.51
C LEU A 285 38.80 2.39 -89.34
N PHE A 286 38.11 2.70 -88.24
CA PHE A 286 36.80 3.38 -88.25
C PHE A 286 36.12 3.48 -86.85
N ARG A 287 35.62 4.68 -86.58
CA ARG A 287 34.41 5.07 -85.80
C ARG A 287 34.22 4.57 -84.35
N LEU A 288 34.36 5.52 -83.42
CA LEU A 288 33.29 5.80 -82.45
C LEU A 288 32.06 6.31 -83.24
N PRO A 289 30.80 6.01 -82.85
CA PRO A 289 30.11 6.96 -81.96
C PRO A 289 28.79 6.51 -81.26
N PHE A 290 28.16 7.48 -80.57
CA PHE A 290 26.73 7.62 -80.21
C PHE A 290 26.17 6.86 -78.98
N TYR A 291 25.98 7.53 -77.82
CA TYR A 291 24.91 8.48 -77.39
C TYR A 291 23.78 7.69 -76.67
N HIS A 292 23.03 8.14 -75.66
CA HIS A 292 22.64 9.48 -75.25
C HIS A 292 22.15 9.46 -73.78
N VAL A 293 22.54 10.52 -73.07
CA VAL A 293 21.92 11.11 -71.87
C VAL A 293 20.46 11.52 -72.15
N LEU A 294 19.59 11.40 -71.15
CA LEU A 294 18.43 12.30 -70.96
C LEU A 294 18.22 12.61 -69.47
N GLU A 295 18.62 13.82 -69.08
CA GLU A 295 18.12 14.53 -67.92
C GLU A 295 16.73 15.14 -68.24
N ARG A 296 15.88 15.31 -67.21
CA ARG A 296 15.26 16.61 -66.89
C ARG A 296 14.55 16.60 -65.52
N LYS A 297 15.14 17.39 -64.61
CA LYS A 297 14.59 18.35 -63.62
C LYS A 297 13.13 18.22 -63.16
N ILE A 298 12.92 18.37 -61.83
CA ILE A 298 12.21 19.49 -61.12
C ILE A 298 12.53 19.29 -59.61
N GLN A 299 13.35 20.09 -58.94
CA GLN A 299 13.19 21.45 -58.38
C GLN A 299 12.24 21.58 -57.16
N TYR A 300 12.89 21.81 -56.01
CA TYR A 300 12.49 22.52 -54.79
C TYR A 300 11.17 23.33 -54.81
N GLN A 301 10.42 23.25 -53.71
CA GLN A 301 9.79 24.39 -53.03
C GLN A 301 9.69 24.12 -51.51
N LEU A 302 10.43 24.90 -50.71
CA LEU A 302 10.33 25.01 -49.26
C LEU A 302 10.08 26.49 -48.95
N ASN A 303 8.93 26.78 -48.30
CA ASN A 303 8.51 28.02 -47.60
C ASN A 303 8.29 29.28 -48.46
N PRO A 304 7.49 30.31 -48.03
CA PRO A 304 7.09 30.70 -46.66
C PRO A 304 5.65 31.28 -46.45
N SER A 305 5.38 31.72 -45.20
CA SER A 305 4.48 32.82 -44.73
C SER A 305 2.92 32.67 -44.67
N GLN A 306 2.43 32.44 -43.45
CA GLN A 306 1.32 33.08 -42.65
C GLN A 306 0.46 34.19 -43.30
N PRO A 307 -0.82 34.45 -42.91
CA PRO A 307 -1.21 34.89 -41.55
C PRO A 307 -2.69 34.70 -41.06
N ALA A 308 -2.94 35.24 -39.85
CA ALA A 308 -4.19 35.77 -39.27
C ALA A 308 -5.11 34.78 -38.49
N LEU A 309 -5.08 34.84 -37.13
CA LEU A 309 -6.01 35.58 -36.23
C LEU A 309 -7.43 34.96 -36.25
N SER A 310 -8.12 34.59 -35.19
CA SER A 310 -8.16 34.92 -33.75
C SER A 310 -9.23 33.95 -33.15
N TRP A 311 -9.22 33.52 -31.89
CA TRP A 311 -9.74 34.20 -30.69
C TRP A 311 -9.47 33.30 -29.45
N LEU A 312 -8.90 33.89 -28.38
CA LEU A 312 -9.20 33.73 -26.92
C LEU A 312 -9.23 32.31 -26.26
N CYS A 313 -8.70 32.02 -25.07
CA CYS A 313 -8.34 32.73 -23.82
C CYS A 313 -7.12 31.99 -23.19
N ILE A 314 -6.08 32.55 -22.56
CA ILE A 314 -5.92 33.49 -21.42
C ILE A 314 -6.60 33.06 -20.10
N TRP A 315 -5.73 32.60 -19.18
CA TRP A 315 -5.68 32.80 -17.72
C TRP A 315 -6.86 32.45 -16.79
N PHE A 316 -6.50 31.61 -15.81
CA PHE A 316 -6.75 31.78 -14.38
C PHE A 316 -6.99 33.24 -13.92
N LYS A 317 -8.16 33.53 -13.33
CA LYS A 317 -8.32 34.02 -11.94
C LYS A 317 -9.77 34.46 -11.61
N THR A 318 -10.27 33.87 -10.52
CA THR A 318 -11.03 34.47 -9.40
C THR A 318 -12.48 34.96 -9.53
N CYS A 319 -13.20 34.61 -8.44
CA CYS A 319 -14.42 35.20 -7.85
C CYS A 319 -15.75 34.91 -8.56
N GLY A 320 -16.82 34.51 -7.89
CA GLY A 320 -17.06 34.32 -6.46
C GLY A 320 -18.56 34.36 -6.18
N VAL A 321 -19.06 33.50 -5.30
CA VAL A 321 -20.27 33.68 -4.47
C VAL A 321 -19.97 32.89 -3.20
N ALA A 322 -19.45 33.46 -2.11
CA ALA A 322 -20.01 34.49 -1.24
C ALA A 322 -21.42 34.12 -0.71
N GLN A 323 -21.45 33.23 0.29
CA GLN A 323 -22.47 33.34 1.34
C GLN A 323 -21.93 32.91 2.72
N ARG A 324 -21.59 33.96 3.49
CA ARG A 324 -21.89 34.21 4.90
C ARG A 324 -21.66 33.10 5.94
N LEU A 325 -20.53 33.26 6.63
CA LEU A 325 -20.35 33.32 8.09
C LEU A 325 -21.61 33.17 8.95
N LYS A 326 -21.56 32.21 9.88
CA LYS A 326 -21.87 32.39 11.31
C LYS A 326 -21.19 31.26 12.11
N PHE A 327 -19.99 31.55 12.63
CA PHE A 327 -19.50 30.92 13.85
C PHE A 327 -19.86 31.87 14.99
N SER A 328 -20.64 31.39 15.95
CA SER A 328 -20.81 32.03 17.24
C SER A 328 -20.00 31.23 18.25
N LEU A 329 -18.89 31.83 18.67
CA LEU A 329 -18.33 31.64 20.00
C LEU A 329 -19.23 32.42 20.97
N LEU A 330 -19.78 31.73 21.96
CA LEU A 330 -20.25 32.34 23.21
C LEU A 330 -19.84 31.38 24.33
N PHE A 331 -18.98 31.92 25.19
CA PHE A 331 -18.74 31.66 26.61
C PHE A 331 -18.93 30.25 27.19
#